data_AF-A0A7K3D6G8-F1
#
_entry.id   AF-A0A7K3D6G8-F1
#
_cell.length_a   1.000
_cell.length_b   1.000
_cell.length_c   1.000
_cell.angle_alpha   90.00
_cell.angle_beta   90.00
_cell.angle_gamma   90.00
#
_symmetry.space_group_name_H-M   'P 1'
#
loop_
_entity.id
_entity.type
_entity.pdbx_description
1 polymer ?
#
loop_
_entity_poly.entity_id
_entity_poly.type
_entity_poly.pdbx_seq_one_letter_code
_entity_poly.pdbx_strand_id
1 'polypeptide(L)'
;MSTTARSGVEKQNPGQLNSVQLNIVTIINMERATATGSLSDAMYMMDNSIGGKGQGTSSLETVCKQGQVINWIVRPIDMEKRLDGTWPPMPKINNIVFLDTELGDEEDVAERRIFNELKIYGMPDRMRDKFTPVYYYWAGTVMSTAKPGLYRYRLVMELEQENKKERLYLNTAIHPSIRVIPV
;
A
#
# COMPACT_ATOMS: atom_id res chain seq x y z
N MET A 1 26.41 12.45 -29.63
CA MET A 1 26.23 11.44 -28.57
C MET A 1 24.88 11.69 -27.92
N SER A 2 23.89 10.83 -28.18
CA SER A 2 22.54 10.96 -27.63
C SER A 2 22.33 9.79 -26.67
N THR A 3 22.23 10.10 -25.38
CA THR A 3 22.05 9.11 -24.31
C THR A 3 20.55 8.83 -24.20
N THR A 4 20.07 7.78 -24.85
CA THR A 4 18.69 7.32 -24.69
C THR A 4 18.54 6.70 -23.31
N ALA A 5 17.74 7.34 -22.46
CA ALA A 5 17.37 6.82 -21.15
C ALA A 5 16.77 5.41 -21.30
N ARG A 6 17.25 4.45 -20.50
CA ARG A 6 16.63 3.12 -20.41
C ARG A 6 15.23 3.29 -19.84
N SER A 7 14.24 3.09 -20.70
CA SER A 7 12.84 2.90 -20.32
C SER A 7 12.75 1.87 -19.21
N GLY A 8 12.02 2.19 -18.14
CA GLY A 8 11.78 1.27 -17.03
C GLY A 8 11.27 -0.08 -17.56
N VAL A 9 11.69 -1.17 -16.90
CA VAL A 9 11.31 -2.53 -17.24
C VAL A 9 9.79 -2.61 -17.34
N GLU A 10 9.29 -2.75 -18.56
CA GLU A 10 7.86 -2.90 -18.84
C GLU A 10 7.42 -4.25 -18.25
N LYS A 11 6.29 -4.26 -17.54
CA LYS A 11 5.78 -5.45 -16.84
C LYS A 11 5.33 -6.50 -17.86
N GLN A 12 6.27 -7.29 -18.40
CA GLN A 12 5.99 -8.41 -19.28
C GLN A 12 5.74 -9.66 -18.44
N ASN A 13 4.48 -9.91 -18.12
CA ASN A 13 4.07 -11.16 -17.46
C ASN A 13 3.18 -11.98 -18.42
N PRO A 14 3.75 -12.68 -19.42
CA PRO A 14 3.00 -13.42 -20.46
C PRO A 14 2.25 -14.67 -19.98
N GLY A 15 1.96 -14.79 -18.67
CA GLY A 15 1.24 -15.93 -18.09
C GLY A 15 0.41 -15.60 -16.84
N GLN A 16 0.25 -14.31 -16.48
CA GLN A 16 -0.54 -13.94 -15.32
C GLN A 16 -2.03 -13.90 -15.71
N LEU A 17 -2.80 -14.88 -15.23
CA LEU A 17 -4.26 -14.87 -15.32
C LEU A 17 -4.79 -13.57 -14.68
N ASN A 18 -5.82 -12.96 -15.27
CA ASN A 18 -6.54 -11.83 -14.68
C ASN A 18 -7.00 -12.22 -13.27
N SER A 19 -6.25 -11.79 -12.24
CA SER A 19 -6.56 -12.18 -10.88
C SER A 19 -7.84 -11.50 -10.43
N VAL A 20 -8.77 -12.25 -9.84
CA VAL A 20 -9.98 -11.66 -9.22
C VAL A 20 -9.59 -10.80 -8.00
N GLN A 21 -8.46 -11.12 -7.36
CA GLN A 21 -7.92 -10.40 -6.21
C GLN A 21 -6.53 -9.84 -6.48
N LEU A 22 -6.35 -8.55 -6.29
CA LEU A 22 -5.07 -7.87 -6.39
C LEU A 22 -4.49 -7.66 -5.00
N ASN A 23 -3.21 -7.93 -4.84
CA ASN A 23 -2.47 -7.71 -3.60
C ASN A 23 -1.47 -6.59 -3.83
N ILE A 24 -1.59 -5.53 -3.04
CA ILE A 24 -0.61 -4.45 -2.91
C ILE A 24 0.19 -4.74 -1.65
N VAL A 25 1.47 -5.06 -1.79
CA VAL A 25 2.39 -5.30 -0.68
C VAL A 25 3.21 -4.04 -0.44
N THR A 26 3.10 -3.50 0.75
CA THR A 26 3.84 -2.34 1.24
C THR A 26 4.89 -2.80 2.24
N ILE A 27 6.14 -2.46 1.98
CA ILE A 27 7.29 -2.78 2.81
C ILE A 27 7.81 -1.47 3.41
N ILE A 28 7.97 -1.44 4.74
CA ILE A 28 8.42 -0.25 5.49
C ILE A 28 9.78 -0.51 6.15
N ASN A 29 10.73 0.39 5.91
CA ASN A 29 11.92 0.52 6.75
C ASN A 29 11.54 1.30 8.02
N MET A 30 11.26 0.59 9.10
CA MET A 30 10.77 1.17 10.36
C MET A 30 11.81 2.10 11.02
N GLU A 31 13.08 1.71 11.02
CA GLU A 31 14.17 2.50 11.59
C GLU A 31 14.28 3.85 10.87
N ARG A 32 14.34 3.82 9.53
CA ARG A 32 14.43 5.06 8.75
C ARG A 32 13.18 5.91 8.90
N ALA A 33 11.99 5.32 8.80
CA ALA A 33 10.73 6.05 8.90
C ALA A 33 10.55 6.77 10.24
N THR A 34 10.92 6.09 11.34
CA THR A 34 10.80 6.65 12.69
C THR A 34 11.90 7.66 12.99
N ALA A 35 13.12 7.46 12.46
CA ALA A 35 14.22 8.41 12.61
C ALA A 35 13.99 9.72 11.85
N THR A 36 13.43 9.65 10.63
CA THR A 36 13.20 10.84 9.79
C THR A 36 11.81 11.44 9.94
N GLY A 37 10.88 10.74 10.59
CA GLY A 37 9.48 11.15 10.66
C GLY A 37 8.79 11.22 9.30
N SER A 38 9.19 10.35 8.35
CA SER A 38 8.71 10.41 6.96
C SER A 38 8.74 9.05 6.28
N LEU A 39 7.79 8.80 5.38
CA LEU A 39 7.73 7.57 4.57
C LEU A 39 8.47 7.67 3.23
N SER A 40 8.92 8.87 2.82
CA SER A 40 9.36 9.15 1.44
C SER A 40 10.48 8.23 0.94
N ASP A 41 11.45 7.93 1.81
CA ASP A 41 12.58 7.02 1.50
C ASP A 41 12.55 5.72 2.32
N ALA A 42 11.42 5.45 2.97
CA ALA A 42 11.24 4.33 3.88
C ALA A 42 10.10 3.39 3.47
N MET A 43 9.36 3.72 2.41
CA MET A 43 8.22 2.93 1.94
C MET A 43 8.43 2.44 0.50
N TYR A 44 8.20 1.16 0.29
CA TYR A 44 8.31 0.49 -1.01
C TYR A 44 7.05 -0.32 -1.26
N MET A 45 6.42 -0.15 -2.43
CA MET A 45 5.15 -0.80 -2.76
C MET A 45 5.29 -1.66 -4.02
N MET A 46 4.64 -2.81 -4.03
CA MET A 46 4.58 -3.73 -5.16
C MET A 46 3.20 -4.34 -5.29
N ASP A 47 2.84 -4.81 -6.48
CA ASP A 47 1.57 -5.52 -6.69
C ASP A 47 1.66 -6.65 -7.72
N ASN A 48 0.59 -7.45 -7.75
CA ASN A 48 0.37 -8.49 -8.76
C ASN A 48 -0.54 -8.03 -9.92
N SER A 49 -0.79 -6.73 -10.11
CA SER A 49 -1.62 -6.22 -11.22
C SER A 49 -0.94 -6.40 -12.57
N ILE A 50 -1.69 -6.41 -13.67
CA ILE A 50 -1.11 -6.42 -15.03
C ILE A 50 -1.08 -4.98 -15.55
N GLY A 51 0.09 -4.50 -15.95
CA GLY A 51 0.25 -3.16 -16.54
C GLY A 51 0.42 -1.99 -15.56
N GLY A 52 0.51 -2.25 -14.24
CA GLY A 52 0.84 -1.23 -13.24
C GLY A 52 2.25 -0.64 -13.39
N LYS A 53 2.49 0.52 -12.76
CA LYS A 53 3.75 1.28 -12.81
C LYS A 53 4.28 1.57 -11.41
N GLY A 54 5.56 1.94 -11.29
CA GLY A 54 6.14 2.37 -10.01
C GLY A 54 6.38 1.25 -9.00
N GLN A 55 6.58 0.00 -9.45
CA GLN A 55 6.95 -1.11 -8.58
C GLN A 55 8.23 -0.80 -7.82
N GLY A 56 8.26 -1.11 -6.52
CA GLY A 56 9.38 -0.82 -5.64
C GLY A 56 9.49 0.67 -5.27
N THR A 57 8.48 1.49 -5.54
CA THR A 57 8.45 2.90 -5.13
C THR A 57 7.27 3.19 -4.21
N SER A 58 7.23 4.36 -3.60
CA SER A 58 6.10 4.84 -2.80
C SER A 58 4.92 5.32 -3.65
N SER A 59 5.12 5.55 -4.95
CA SER A 59 4.13 6.09 -5.90
C SER A 59 3.57 5.01 -6.83
N LEU A 60 3.33 3.80 -6.32
CA LEU A 60 2.82 2.67 -7.09
C LEU A 60 1.47 3.00 -7.75
N GLU A 61 1.33 2.67 -9.03
CA GLU A 61 0.07 2.67 -9.76
C GLU A 61 -0.38 1.22 -9.99
N THR A 62 -1.48 0.84 -9.34
CA THR A 62 -2.08 -0.49 -9.46
C THR A 62 -3.22 -0.47 -10.48
N VAL A 63 -3.14 -1.29 -11.53
CA VAL A 63 -4.20 -1.39 -12.54
C VAL A 63 -5.24 -2.43 -12.11
N CYS A 64 -6.51 -2.07 -12.16
CA CYS A 64 -7.63 -2.95 -11.80
C CYS A 64 -8.87 -2.70 -12.67
N LYS A 65 -9.86 -3.59 -12.52
CA LYS A 65 -11.17 -3.56 -13.16
C LYS A 65 -12.27 -3.45 -12.11
N GLN A 66 -13.44 -2.98 -12.53
CA GLN A 66 -14.62 -2.98 -11.68
C GLN A 66 -14.92 -4.39 -11.15
N GLY A 67 -15.32 -4.47 -9.88
CA GLY A 67 -15.64 -5.73 -9.20
C GLY A 67 -14.45 -6.53 -8.67
N GLN A 68 -13.20 -6.18 -9.00
CA GLN A 68 -12.03 -6.83 -8.40
C GLN A 68 -11.86 -6.44 -6.94
N VAL A 69 -11.32 -7.37 -6.14
CA VAL A 69 -10.94 -7.11 -4.75
C VAL A 69 -9.49 -6.66 -4.71
N ILE A 70 -9.18 -5.62 -3.93
CA ILE A 70 -7.82 -5.18 -3.66
C ILE A 70 -7.53 -5.39 -2.19
N ASN A 71 -6.39 -6.03 -1.90
CA ASN A 71 -5.86 -6.26 -0.57
C ASN A 71 -4.59 -5.43 -0.39
N TRP A 72 -4.56 -4.52 0.57
CA TRP A 72 -3.38 -3.79 0.99
C TRP A 72 -2.75 -4.50 2.16
N ILE A 73 -1.53 -5.02 1.98
CA ILE A 73 -0.79 -5.77 2.98
C ILE A 73 0.43 -4.93 3.35
N VAL A 74 0.64 -4.67 4.64
CA VAL A 74 1.84 -3.99 5.12
C VAL A 74 2.70 -4.90 6.00
N ARG A 75 4.02 -4.79 5.83
CA ARG A 75 5.03 -5.44 6.67
C ARG A 75 6.30 -4.61 6.81
N PRO A 76 7.07 -4.79 7.88
CA PRO A 76 8.41 -4.20 7.97
C PRO A 76 9.40 -4.95 7.07
N ILE A 77 10.54 -4.32 6.77
CA ILE A 77 11.68 -4.99 6.10
C ILE A 77 12.25 -6.08 7.01
N ASP A 78 12.50 -5.73 8.27
CA ASP A 78 12.96 -6.67 9.28
C ASP A 78 11.76 -7.41 9.89
N MET A 79 11.72 -8.72 9.70
CA MET A 79 10.69 -9.61 10.21
C MET A 79 11.29 -10.76 11.02
N GLU A 80 12.56 -10.67 11.40
CA GLU A 80 13.20 -11.74 12.15
C GLU A 80 13.05 -11.50 13.65
N LYS A 81 12.87 -12.59 14.38
CA LYS A 81 12.90 -12.55 15.83
C LYS A 81 14.33 -12.27 16.27
N ARG A 82 14.51 -11.24 17.09
CA ARG A 82 15.82 -10.86 17.63
C ARG A 82 16.32 -11.90 18.64
N LEU A 83 17.63 -11.90 18.88
CA LEU A 83 18.29 -12.80 19.83
C LEU A 83 17.76 -12.67 21.28
N ASP A 84 17.30 -11.46 21.65
CA ASP A 84 16.67 -11.18 22.95
C ASP A 84 15.23 -11.70 23.05
N GLY A 85 14.70 -12.30 21.98
CA GLY A 85 13.37 -12.85 21.91
C GLY A 85 12.27 -11.87 21.56
N THR A 86 12.61 -10.60 21.30
CA THR A 86 11.67 -9.54 20.88
C THR A 86 11.43 -9.55 19.36
N TRP A 87 10.35 -8.89 18.94
CA TRP A 87 10.05 -8.64 17.53
C TRP A 87 10.34 -7.19 17.19
N PRO A 88 10.79 -6.91 15.95
CA PRO A 88 10.91 -5.55 15.48
C PRO A 88 9.55 -4.82 15.49
N PRO A 89 9.55 -3.49 15.63
CA PRO A 89 8.35 -2.67 15.55
C PRO A 89 7.55 -2.93 14.26
N MET A 90 6.23 -3.02 14.37
CA MET A 90 5.38 -3.36 13.23
C MET A 90 4.64 -2.13 12.66
N PRO A 91 4.57 -1.95 11.33
CA PRO A 91 3.70 -0.96 10.71
C PRO A 91 2.24 -1.45 10.68
N LYS A 92 1.29 -0.51 10.78
CA LYS A 92 -0.14 -0.75 10.58
C LYS A 92 -0.74 0.31 9.67
N ILE A 93 -1.73 -0.09 8.88
CA ILE A 93 -2.55 0.86 8.10
C ILE A 93 -3.65 1.36 9.03
N ASN A 94 -3.57 2.64 9.42
CA ASN A 94 -4.61 3.28 10.22
C ASN A 94 -5.80 3.68 9.35
N ASN A 95 -5.54 4.20 8.14
CA ASN A 95 -6.59 4.57 7.20
C ASN A 95 -6.10 4.59 5.74
N ILE A 96 -7.05 4.45 4.80
CA ILE A 96 -6.84 4.62 3.37
C ILE A 96 -7.84 5.67 2.89
N VAL A 97 -7.33 6.83 2.46
CA VAL A 97 -8.17 7.98 2.08
C VAL A 97 -7.99 8.22 0.58
N PHE A 98 -9.06 8.08 -0.19
CA PHE A 98 -9.04 8.42 -1.62
C PHE A 98 -9.15 9.93 -1.79
N LEU A 99 -8.37 10.47 -2.72
CA LEU A 99 -8.22 11.90 -2.93
C LEU A 99 -8.98 12.32 -4.19
N ASP A 100 -9.60 13.48 -4.14
CA ASP A 100 -10.08 14.15 -5.35
C ASP A 100 -8.89 14.83 -6.04
N THR A 101 -8.74 14.61 -7.33
CA THR A 101 -7.65 15.21 -8.13
C THR A 101 -8.19 16.12 -9.23
N GLU A 102 -9.52 16.23 -9.36
CA GLU A 102 -10.16 17.03 -10.42
C GLU A 102 -10.18 18.53 -10.08
N LEU A 103 -10.13 18.91 -8.80
CA LEU A 103 -10.25 20.30 -8.34
C LEU A 103 -8.92 21.01 -8.02
N GLY A 104 -7.78 20.35 -8.24
CA GLY A 104 -6.45 20.96 -8.06
C GLY A 104 -6.00 21.10 -6.59
N ASP A 105 -6.82 20.68 -5.63
CA ASP A 105 -6.42 20.46 -4.25
C ASP A 105 -6.06 18.98 -4.06
N GLU A 106 -4.77 18.65 -4.10
CA GLU A 106 -4.28 17.27 -3.94
C GLU A 106 -4.54 16.69 -2.53
N GLU A 107 -5.09 17.48 -1.62
CA GLU A 107 -5.45 17.05 -0.27
C GLU A 107 -6.96 16.84 -0.07
N ASP A 108 -7.79 17.21 -1.03
CA ASP A 108 -9.24 17.07 -0.89
C ASP A 108 -9.67 15.60 -0.96
N VAL A 109 -10.68 15.24 -0.16
CA VAL A 109 -11.13 13.86 -0.02
C VAL A 109 -12.18 13.57 -1.08
N ALA A 110 -12.05 12.44 -1.78
CA ALA A 110 -13.01 12.04 -2.79
C ALA A 110 -14.43 11.94 -2.19
N GLU A 111 -15.34 12.79 -2.66
CA GLU A 111 -16.76 12.74 -2.25
C GLU A 111 -17.46 11.45 -2.71
N ARG A 112 -16.92 10.85 -3.78
CA ARG A 112 -17.48 9.64 -4.37
C ARG A 112 -16.78 8.39 -3.86
N ARG A 113 -17.59 7.46 -3.38
CA ARG A 113 -17.15 6.12 -3.00
C ARG A 113 -16.62 5.36 -4.22
N ILE A 114 -15.40 4.82 -4.11
CA ILE A 114 -14.77 3.98 -5.15
C ILE A 114 -14.75 2.50 -4.74
N PHE A 115 -14.79 2.21 -3.44
CA PHE A 115 -14.69 0.86 -2.88
C PHE A 115 -15.88 0.50 -2.00
N ASN A 116 -16.39 -0.72 -2.18
CA ASN A 116 -17.29 -1.38 -1.23
C ASN A 116 -16.47 -2.11 -0.16
N GLU A 117 -17.00 -2.12 1.05
CA GLU A 117 -16.43 -2.86 2.20
C GLU A 117 -14.93 -2.61 2.46
N LEU A 118 -14.46 -1.38 2.28
CA LEU A 118 -13.09 -1.02 2.64
C LEU A 118 -12.90 -1.15 4.16
N LYS A 119 -12.31 -2.27 4.61
CA LYS A 119 -12.21 -2.64 6.03
C LYS A 119 -10.95 -3.44 6.31
N ILE A 120 -10.59 -3.46 7.59
CA ILE A 120 -9.53 -4.32 8.13
C ILE A 120 -10.04 -5.76 8.08
N TYR A 121 -9.36 -6.64 7.36
CA TYR A 121 -9.80 -8.03 7.19
C TYR A 121 -8.98 -9.01 8.06
N GLY A 122 -7.85 -8.58 8.61
CA GLY A 122 -7.15 -9.32 9.65
C GLY A 122 -6.36 -8.42 10.59
N MET A 123 -6.66 -8.56 11.88
CA MET A 123 -5.78 -8.16 12.98
C MET A 123 -5.06 -9.41 13.51
N PRO A 124 -3.91 -9.28 14.20
CA PRO A 124 -3.33 -10.42 14.92
C PRO A 124 -4.39 -11.07 15.81
N ASP A 125 -4.73 -12.32 15.51
CA ASP A 125 -5.69 -13.11 16.27
C ASP A 125 -5.20 -13.33 17.71
N ARG A 126 -6.12 -13.32 18.68
CA ARG A 126 -5.83 -13.49 20.12
C ARG A 126 -5.24 -14.86 20.47
N MET A 127 -5.33 -15.83 19.56
CA MET A 127 -4.84 -17.21 19.70
C MET A 127 -3.53 -17.51 18.96
N ARG A 128 -2.59 -16.55 18.86
CA ARG A 128 -1.31 -16.80 18.19
C ARG A 128 -0.14 -16.85 19.15
N ASP A 129 0.73 -17.82 18.90
CA ASP A 129 2.04 -17.89 19.53
C ASP A 129 2.76 -16.54 19.34
N LYS A 130 3.41 -16.06 20.40
CA LYS A 130 4.16 -14.79 20.43
C LYS A 130 5.23 -14.67 19.35
N PHE A 131 5.51 -15.74 18.60
CA PHE A 131 6.49 -15.80 17.53
C PHE A 131 5.91 -15.88 16.11
N THR A 132 4.60 -15.68 15.94
CA THR A 132 3.99 -15.67 14.60
C THR A 132 4.16 -14.31 13.92
N PRO A 133 4.77 -14.21 12.72
CA PRO A 133 4.84 -12.95 11.99
C PRO A 133 3.42 -12.45 11.66
N VAL A 134 3.16 -11.19 11.99
CA VAL A 134 1.85 -10.56 11.80
C VAL A 134 1.90 -9.67 10.58
N TYR A 135 1.03 -9.95 9.62
CA TYR A 135 0.75 -9.06 8.50
C TYR A 135 -0.53 -8.30 8.79
N TYR A 136 -0.49 -6.99 8.62
CA TYR A 136 -1.69 -6.17 8.75
C TYR A 136 -2.24 -5.90 7.36
N TYR A 137 -3.54 -6.11 7.15
CA TYR A 137 -4.12 -5.89 5.82
C TYR A 137 -5.55 -5.36 5.83
N TRP A 138 -5.78 -4.49 4.85
CA TRP A 138 -7.07 -3.94 4.47
C TRP A 138 -7.52 -4.58 3.17
N ALA A 139 -8.82 -4.72 2.99
CA ALA A 139 -9.41 -5.17 1.74
C ALA A 139 -10.56 -4.26 1.34
N GLY A 140 -10.78 -4.12 0.04
CA GLY A 140 -11.93 -3.43 -0.52
C GLY A 140 -12.24 -3.91 -1.92
N THR A 141 -13.51 -3.92 -2.28
CA THR A 141 -13.96 -4.31 -3.63
C THR A 141 -14.18 -3.07 -4.47
N VAL A 142 -13.55 -2.99 -5.64
CA VAL A 142 -13.79 -1.90 -6.61
C VAL A 142 -15.26 -1.93 -7.00
N MET A 143 -15.97 -0.81 -6.86
CA MET A 143 -17.39 -0.76 -7.19
C MET A 143 -17.65 -1.15 -8.66
N SER A 144 -18.73 -1.89 -8.91
CA SER A 144 -19.17 -2.22 -10.27
C SER A 144 -19.49 -0.99 -11.12
N THR A 145 -19.87 0.10 -10.44
CA THR A 145 -20.20 1.40 -11.05
C THR A 145 -19.05 2.40 -11.01
N ALA A 146 -17.86 2.00 -10.55
CA ALA A 146 -16.69 2.88 -10.56
C ALA A 146 -16.36 3.29 -12.01
N LYS A 147 -16.22 4.59 -12.25
CA LYS A 147 -15.83 5.10 -13.57
C LYS A 147 -14.40 4.67 -13.87
N PRO A 148 -14.06 4.38 -15.14
CA PRO A 148 -12.66 4.25 -15.51
C PRO A 148 -11.90 5.55 -15.22
N GLY A 149 -10.69 5.46 -14.66
CA GLY A 149 -9.95 6.62 -14.19
C GLY A 149 -8.77 6.28 -13.30
N LEU A 150 -8.01 7.31 -12.92
CA LEU A 150 -6.91 7.21 -11.97
C LEU A 150 -7.36 7.78 -10.62
N TYR A 151 -7.28 6.97 -9.58
CA TYR A 151 -7.70 7.31 -8.23
C TYR A 151 -6.50 7.31 -7.30
N ARG A 152 -6.03 8.48 -6.89
CA ARG A 152 -4.95 8.61 -5.90
C ARG A 152 -5.48 8.35 -4.51
N TYR A 153 -4.63 7.82 -3.63
CA TYR A 153 -4.98 7.64 -2.23
C TYR A 153 -3.80 7.94 -1.31
N ARG A 154 -4.14 8.42 -0.12
CA ARG A 154 -3.22 8.63 1.00
C ARG A 154 -3.32 7.43 1.94
N LEU A 155 -2.17 6.79 2.19
CA LEU A 155 -2.07 5.85 3.31
C LEU A 155 -1.71 6.62 4.57
N VAL A 156 -2.49 6.40 5.63
CA VAL A 156 -2.19 6.85 6.99
C VAL A 156 -1.63 5.65 7.73
N MET A 157 -0.34 5.72 8.07
CA MET A 157 0.40 4.64 8.69
C MET A 157 0.57 4.91 10.19
N GLU A 158 0.24 3.93 11.03
CA GLU A 158 0.62 3.89 12.44
C GLU A 158 1.90 3.06 12.56
N LEU A 159 2.97 3.68 13.04
CA LEU A 159 4.26 3.04 13.24
C LEU A 159 4.55 2.88 14.74
N GLU A 160 4.85 1.65 15.13
CA GLU A 160 5.46 1.37 16.42
C GLU A 160 6.89 1.91 16.44
N GLN A 161 7.32 2.43 17.59
CA GLN A 161 8.67 2.96 17.79
C GLN A 161 9.42 2.10 18.81
N GLU A 162 10.69 1.83 18.53
CA GLU A 162 11.56 1.08 19.42
C GLU A 162 11.62 1.72 20.81
N ASN A 163 11.41 0.93 21.87
CA ASN A 163 11.44 1.38 23.27
C ASN A 163 10.50 2.55 23.63
N LYS A 164 9.50 2.86 22.80
CA LYS A 164 8.54 3.92 23.07
C LYS A 164 7.11 3.38 23.07
N LYS A 165 6.29 3.91 23.97
CA LYS A 165 4.85 3.62 24.00
C LYS A 165 4.07 4.43 22.96
N GLU A 166 4.59 5.61 22.61
CA GLU A 166 3.95 6.51 21.65
C GLU A 166 4.04 5.96 20.22
N ARG A 167 2.91 6.03 19.50
CA ARG A 167 2.83 5.68 18.09
C ARG A 167 3.14 6.89 17.24
N LEU A 168 3.85 6.68 16.15
CA LEU A 168 4.10 7.70 15.14
C LEU A 168 3.11 7.52 14.00
N TYR A 169 2.38 8.58 13.64
CA TYR A 169 1.44 8.56 12.52
C TYR A 169 2.05 9.31 11.34
N LEU A 170 2.22 8.62 10.21
CA LEU A 170 2.81 9.19 9.00
C LEU A 170 1.87 9.02 7.82
N ASN A 171 1.85 10.03 6.96
CA ASN A 171 1.15 10.00 5.69
C ASN A 171 2.13 9.77 4.54
N THR A 172 1.64 9.19 3.44
CA THR A 172 2.36 9.17 2.18
C THR A 172 2.53 10.59 1.65
N ALA A 173 3.77 11.03 1.43
CA ALA A 173 4.08 12.33 0.82
C ALA A 173 3.81 12.33 -0.69
N ILE A 174 4.07 11.21 -1.36
CA ILE A 174 3.69 10.97 -2.76
C ILE A 174 2.59 9.92 -2.74
N HIS A 175 1.46 10.22 -3.37
CA HIS A 175 0.27 9.38 -3.30
C HIS A 175 0.34 8.21 -4.28
N PRO A 176 0.28 6.95 -3.80
CA PRO A 176 0.00 5.82 -4.68
C PRO A 176 -1.39 5.96 -5.30
N SER A 177 -1.64 5.15 -6.34
CA SER A 177 -2.88 5.26 -7.11
C SER A 177 -3.38 3.93 -7.62
N ILE A 178 -4.67 3.91 -7.94
CA ILE A 178 -5.36 2.78 -8.55
C ILE A 178 -5.94 3.27 -9.87
N ARG A 179 -5.64 2.57 -10.96
CA ARG A 179 -6.21 2.83 -12.27
C ARG A 179 -7.30 1.82 -12.57
N VAL A 180 -8.55 2.27 -12.60
CA VAL A 180 -9.69 1.47 -13.05
C VAL A 180 -9.75 1.56 -14.57
N ILE A 181 -9.64 0.42 -15.25
CA ILE A 181 -9.78 0.34 -16.71
C ILE A 181 -11.20 -0.09 -17.10
N PRO A 182 -11.70 0.30 -18.30
CA PRO A 182 -12.97 -0.22 -18.80
C PRO A 182 -12.90 -1.75 -18.98
N VAL A 183 -14.01 -2.41 -18.68
CA VAL A 183 -14.23 -3.85 -18.95
C VAL A 183 -14.80 -4.03 -20.34
#